data_AF-A0A8J6HED3-F1
#
_entry.id   AF-A0A8J6HED3-F1
#
_cell.length_a   1.000
_cell.length_b   1.000
_cell.length_c   1.000
_cell.angle_alpha   90.00
_cell.angle_beta   90.00
_cell.angle_gamma   90.00
#
_symmetry.space_group_name_H-M   'P 1'
#
loop_
_entity.id
_entity.type
_entity.pdbx_description
1 polymer ?
#
loop_
_entity_poly.entity_id
_entity_poly.type
_entity_poly.pdbx_seq_one_letter_code
_entity_poly.pdbx_strand_id
1 'polypeptide(L)'
;MPSKHTRLRIVNNTITGLTTSVSGVDGYDWDGGSRPDNNFNGVSIRAMSSEERRAEVNNNAKRCPFTMTLNFQDGSVDIFRINQKYSIDKAKADFNHSRRSHNIYYQRSGSNVLVIRIENTPEQIENEQAEKLNKEAKAAMNNKQFEAALKKLDEALRLAHDTKTIQGIKNTKAENYNLQGQALLQDALNLEIKINELTKAEKMFEESLAMFQKAQQLRHTDEQQRSIELVQSKISANKIFNTAKDVEKKAFEMLTKARKSDVQNDFVAAQDKYKDALNKYKEAKKKFDEGMKKDRGKFERYSKTTAQKINEIKKVIEDIDIEILNSEITKTTVVDNDVEYGDVNTDKKDNTISVIG
;
A
#
# COMPACT_ATOMS: atom_id res chain seq x y z
N MET A 1 35.63 -52.18 -33.81
CA MET A 1 34.53 -53.07 -33.39
C MET A 1 33.36 -52.89 -34.34
N PRO A 2 32.58 -53.94 -34.67
CA PRO A 2 31.34 -53.76 -35.41
C PRO A 2 30.39 -52.81 -34.66
N SER A 3 29.97 -51.71 -35.28
CA SER A 3 29.08 -50.72 -34.68
C SER A 3 27.76 -50.60 -35.44
N LYS A 4 26.74 -50.06 -34.77
CA LYS A 4 25.50 -49.59 -35.41
C LYS A 4 25.49 -48.07 -35.35
N HIS A 5 25.17 -47.43 -36.48
CA HIS A 5 25.03 -45.99 -36.53
C HIS A 5 23.84 -45.53 -35.69
N THR A 6 24.14 -44.80 -34.62
CA THR A 6 23.19 -44.21 -33.68
C THR A 6 23.58 -42.78 -33.35
N ARG A 7 22.60 -41.95 -32.99
CA ARG A 7 22.81 -40.56 -32.55
C ARG A 7 22.09 -40.30 -31.23
N LEU A 8 22.62 -39.36 -30.46
CA LEU A 8 21.98 -38.83 -29.27
C LEU A 8 21.66 -37.36 -29.52
N ARG A 9 20.40 -36.98 -29.30
CA ARG A 9 19.92 -35.60 -29.37
C ARG A 9 19.40 -35.18 -28.01
N ILE A 10 19.95 -34.10 -27.47
CA ILE A 10 19.44 -33.46 -26.25
C ILE A 10 18.73 -32.17 -26.69
N VAL A 11 17.44 -32.07 -26.39
CA VAL A 11 16.59 -30.92 -26.69
C VAL A 11 16.26 -30.23 -25.38
N ASN A 12 16.76 -29.00 -25.24
CA ASN A 12 16.46 -28.13 -24.12
C ASN A 12 15.29 -27.20 -24.48
N ASN A 13 14.08 -27.58 -24.08
CA ASN A 13 12.87 -26.75 -24.22
C ASN A 13 12.62 -25.88 -22.99
N THR A 14 13.60 -25.74 -22.09
CA THR A 14 13.51 -24.81 -20.96
C THR A 14 14.00 -23.43 -21.38
N ILE A 15 13.65 -22.42 -20.59
CA ILE A 15 14.14 -21.04 -20.77
C ILE A 15 15.56 -20.83 -20.22
N THR A 16 16.14 -21.85 -19.57
CA THR A 16 17.44 -21.79 -18.92
C THR A 16 18.45 -22.59 -19.74
N GLY A 17 19.63 -22.03 -20.01
CA GLY A 17 20.71 -22.80 -20.64
C GLY A 17 21.23 -23.89 -19.71
N LEU A 18 21.82 -24.95 -20.27
CA LEU A 18 22.40 -26.04 -19.48
C LEU A 18 23.77 -26.46 -20.01
N THR A 19 24.56 -27.09 -19.14
CA THR A 19 25.80 -27.79 -19.50
C THR A 19 25.70 -29.25 -19.08
N THR A 20 26.15 -30.15 -19.94
CA THR A 20 26.07 -31.59 -19.74
C THR A 20 27.35 -32.18 -19.15
N SER A 21 27.23 -33.23 -18.36
CA SER A 21 28.33 -34.11 -17.98
C SER A 21 27.87 -35.56 -18.04
N VAL A 22 28.77 -36.47 -18.43
CA VAL A 22 28.44 -37.87 -18.70
C VAL A 22 29.32 -38.80 -17.86
N SER A 23 28.71 -39.84 -17.31
CA SER A 23 29.39 -40.89 -16.55
C SER A 23 28.72 -42.26 -16.73
N GLY A 24 29.27 -43.30 -16.10
CA GLY A 24 28.67 -44.63 -16.10
C GLY A 24 28.63 -45.29 -17.48
N VAL A 25 29.66 -45.05 -18.28
CA VAL A 25 29.90 -45.53 -19.66
C VAL A 25 30.96 -46.64 -19.62
N ASP A 26 30.68 -47.80 -20.21
CA ASP A 26 31.66 -48.89 -20.40
C ASP A 26 32.20 -48.86 -21.84
N GLY A 27 33.51 -48.94 -22.04
CA GLY A 27 34.13 -48.89 -23.37
C GLY A 27 33.70 -50.02 -24.32
N TYR A 28 33.33 -51.21 -23.80
CA TYR A 28 32.85 -52.32 -24.61
C TYR A 28 31.51 -52.01 -25.30
N ASP A 29 30.69 -51.14 -24.71
CA ASP A 29 29.33 -50.88 -25.18
C ASP A 29 29.26 -50.03 -26.45
N TRP A 30 30.39 -49.44 -26.90
CA TRP A 30 30.43 -48.41 -27.94
C TRP A 30 31.39 -48.76 -29.09
N ASP A 31 31.34 -47.97 -30.16
CA ASP A 31 32.27 -48.07 -31.31
C ASP A 31 33.74 -47.70 -30.98
N GLY A 32 33.97 -47.11 -29.80
CA GLY A 32 35.25 -46.64 -29.28
C GLY A 32 35.49 -45.13 -29.45
N GLY A 33 34.93 -44.49 -30.48
CA GLY A 33 35.17 -43.08 -30.81
C GLY A 33 33.99 -42.15 -30.54
N SER A 34 32.77 -42.68 -30.61
CA SER A 34 31.52 -41.92 -30.54
C SER A 34 30.85 -42.02 -29.18
N ARG A 35 31.60 -42.30 -28.11
CA ARG A 35 31.03 -42.47 -26.76
C ARG A 35 30.37 -41.18 -26.26
N PRO A 36 29.26 -41.25 -25.50
CA PRO A 36 28.59 -40.05 -24.99
C PRO A 36 29.47 -39.20 -24.08
N ASP A 37 30.40 -39.78 -23.33
CA ASP A 37 31.35 -39.03 -22.50
C ASP A 37 32.45 -38.31 -23.29
N ASN A 38 32.73 -38.74 -24.51
CA ASN A 38 33.58 -37.98 -25.44
C ASN A 38 32.80 -36.86 -26.14
N ASN A 39 31.54 -37.12 -26.49
CA ASN A 39 30.77 -36.23 -27.35
C ASN A 39 29.90 -35.22 -26.61
N PHE A 40 29.45 -35.54 -25.39
CA PHE A 40 28.50 -34.75 -24.61
C PHE A 40 29.04 -34.33 -23.24
N ASN A 41 30.32 -34.55 -22.90
CA ASN A 41 30.86 -33.99 -21.65
C ASN A 41 31.25 -32.51 -21.86
N GLY A 42 30.76 -31.62 -20.98
CA GLY A 42 31.01 -30.17 -21.05
C GLY A 42 30.26 -29.43 -22.17
N VAL A 43 29.26 -30.05 -22.81
CA VAL A 43 28.52 -29.42 -23.90
C VAL A 43 27.50 -28.44 -23.35
N SER A 44 27.56 -27.20 -23.80
CA SER A 44 26.59 -26.16 -23.47
C SER A 44 25.45 -26.15 -24.49
N ILE A 45 24.23 -26.31 -24.00
CA ILE A 45 22.99 -26.27 -24.79
C ILE A 45 22.21 -25.03 -24.35
N ARG A 46 22.02 -24.09 -25.26
CA ARG A 46 21.27 -22.85 -24.98
C ARG A 46 19.81 -23.18 -24.65
N ALA A 47 19.15 -22.24 -23.97
CA ALA A 47 17.70 -22.26 -23.81
C ALA A 47 17.00 -22.39 -25.17
N MET A 48 15.88 -23.11 -25.21
CA MET A 48 15.07 -23.33 -26.42
C MET A 48 15.88 -23.85 -27.63
N SER A 49 16.86 -24.73 -27.38
CA SER A 49 17.81 -25.21 -28.40
C SER A 49 18.09 -26.70 -28.26
N SER A 50 18.88 -27.27 -29.17
CA SER A 50 19.22 -28.69 -29.13
C SER A 50 20.61 -28.98 -29.68
N GLU A 51 21.25 -30.01 -29.14
CA GLU A 51 22.50 -30.56 -29.66
C GLU A 51 22.29 -32.02 -30.07
N GLU A 52 22.78 -32.39 -31.26
CA GLU A 52 22.77 -33.78 -31.75
C GLU A 52 24.18 -34.20 -32.15
N ARG A 53 24.65 -35.32 -31.60
CA ARG A 53 25.99 -35.85 -31.89
C ARG A 53 25.93 -37.35 -32.11
N ARG A 54 27.00 -37.89 -32.72
CA ARG A 54 27.17 -39.34 -32.89
C ARG A 54 27.23 -40.01 -31.51
N ALA A 55 26.60 -41.17 -31.40
CA ALA A 55 26.54 -41.96 -30.17
C ALA A 55 26.52 -43.45 -30.51
N GLU A 56 27.46 -43.90 -31.35
CA GLU A 56 27.47 -45.22 -31.99
C GLU A 56 27.72 -46.34 -31.01
N VAL A 57 26.82 -47.33 -31.02
CA VAL A 57 26.84 -48.46 -30.11
C VAL A 57 27.53 -49.67 -30.74
N ASN A 58 28.21 -50.47 -29.92
CA ASN A 58 28.76 -51.75 -30.35
C ASN A 58 27.60 -52.71 -30.70
N ASN A 59 27.69 -53.33 -31.87
CA ASN A 59 26.67 -54.25 -32.35
C ASN A 59 26.42 -55.43 -31.39
N ASN A 60 27.48 -55.88 -30.71
CA ASN A 60 27.48 -57.07 -29.85
C ASN A 60 27.07 -56.77 -28.40
N ALA A 61 27.14 -55.52 -27.95
CA ALA A 61 26.82 -55.14 -26.58
C ALA A 61 25.31 -55.28 -26.31
N LYS A 62 24.89 -55.95 -25.22
CA LYS A 62 23.44 -56.16 -24.95
C LYS A 62 22.71 -54.87 -24.57
N ARG A 63 23.40 -53.97 -23.87
CA ARG A 63 22.95 -52.66 -23.41
C ARG A 63 24.11 -51.68 -23.56
N CYS A 64 23.80 -50.41 -23.67
CA CYS A 64 24.77 -49.32 -23.76
C CYS A 64 24.31 -48.17 -22.85
N PRO A 65 24.30 -48.37 -21.52
CA PRO A 65 23.81 -47.36 -20.60
C PRO A 65 24.82 -46.24 -20.42
N PHE A 66 24.30 -45.04 -20.16
CA PHE A 66 25.09 -43.90 -19.71
C PHE A 66 24.26 -43.09 -18.70
N THR A 67 24.95 -42.37 -17.83
CA THR A 67 24.36 -41.41 -16.89
C THR A 67 24.70 -40.01 -17.37
N MET A 68 23.69 -39.15 -17.46
CA MET A 68 23.81 -37.75 -17.84
C MET A 68 23.45 -36.88 -16.64
N THR A 69 24.32 -35.91 -16.34
CA THR A 69 24.06 -34.82 -15.40
C THR A 69 23.87 -33.54 -16.20
N LEU A 70 22.76 -32.85 -15.99
CA LEU A 70 22.43 -31.57 -16.60
C LEU A 70 22.55 -30.49 -15.53
N ASN A 71 23.47 -29.54 -15.71
CA ASN A 71 23.62 -28.40 -14.81
C ASN A 71 23.04 -27.17 -15.48
N PHE A 72 21.96 -26.62 -14.93
CA PHE A 72 21.29 -25.45 -15.49
C PHE A 72 21.90 -24.16 -14.95
N GLN A 73 21.81 -23.08 -15.74
CA GLN A 73 22.32 -21.76 -15.36
C GLN A 73 21.64 -21.15 -14.13
N ASP A 74 20.42 -21.59 -13.81
CA ASP A 74 19.70 -21.20 -12.58
C ASP A 74 20.16 -22.00 -11.34
N GLY A 75 21.13 -22.91 -11.49
CA GLY A 75 21.69 -23.75 -10.43
C GLY A 75 20.90 -25.04 -10.17
N SER A 76 19.76 -25.25 -10.85
CA SER A 76 19.06 -26.53 -10.80
C SER A 76 19.85 -27.63 -11.53
N VAL A 77 19.62 -28.88 -11.15
CA VAL A 77 20.39 -30.01 -11.68
C VAL A 77 19.47 -31.21 -11.85
N ASP A 78 19.55 -31.83 -13.03
CA ASP A 78 18.91 -33.12 -13.31
C ASP A 78 19.96 -34.21 -13.51
N ILE A 79 19.65 -35.42 -13.03
CA ILE A 79 20.51 -36.60 -13.23
C ILE A 79 19.65 -37.77 -13.68
N PHE A 80 19.90 -38.26 -14.89
CA PHE A 80 19.22 -39.43 -15.42
C PHE A 80 20.18 -40.46 -16.00
N ARG A 81 19.76 -41.73 -15.98
CA ARG A 81 20.44 -42.85 -16.64
C ARG A 81 19.53 -43.42 -17.71
N ILE A 82 20.07 -43.72 -18.88
CA ILE A 82 19.32 -44.30 -20.00
C ILE A 82 20.22 -45.20 -20.86
N ASN A 83 19.60 -46.16 -21.56
CA ASN A 83 20.24 -47.08 -22.48
C ASN A 83 20.16 -46.58 -23.93
N GLN A 84 21.30 -46.22 -24.54
CA GLN A 84 21.35 -45.76 -25.95
C GLN A 84 20.82 -46.82 -26.93
N LYS A 85 20.96 -48.12 -26.60
CA LYS A 85 20.52 -49.22 -27.47
C LYS A 85 18.99 -49.21 -27.72
N TYR A 86 18.22 -48.47 -26.93
CA TYR A 86 16.81 -48.18 -27.18
C TYR A 86 16.56 -47.51 -28.55
N SER A 87 17.55 -46.81 -29.12
CA SER A 87 17.35 -46.11 -30.39
C SER A 87 17.33 -47.01 -31.63
N ILE A 88 17.85 -48.24 -31.54
CA ILE A 88 18.01 -49.17 -32.68
C ILE A 88 17.19 -50.45 -32.60
N ASP A 89 16.86 -50.94 -31.40
CA ASP A 89 16.34 -52.30 -31.20
C ASP A 89 15.08 -52.33 -30.30
N LYS A 90 14.52 -53.51 -30.02
CA LYS A 90 13.49 -53.76 -28.96
C LYS A 90 14.05 -53.65 -27.54
N ALA A 91 15.26 -53.10 -27.37
CA ALA A 91 15.89 -52.95 -26.06
C ALA A 91 15.08 -51.99 -25.19
N LYS A 92 14.96 -52.27 -23.89
CA LYS A 92 14.33 -51.32 -22.96
C LYS A 92 15.21 -50.09 -22.79
N ALA A 93 14.59 -48.92 -22.64
CA ALA A 93 15.28 -47.67 -22.37
C ALA A 93 15.96 -47.66 -20.99
N ASP A 94 15.46 -48.45 -20.04
CA ASP A 94 15.97 -48.53 -18.67
C ASP A 94 16.16 -47.14 -18.03
N PHE A 95 15.20 -46.24 -18.30
CA PHE A 95 15.27 -44.84 -17.87
C PHE A 95 15.08 -44.73 -16.36
N ASN A 96 16.01 -44.05 -15.70
CA ASN A 96 15.92 -43.70 -14.28
C ASN A 96 16.32 -42.22 -14.10
N HIS A 97 15.40 -41.42 -13.56
CA HIS A 97 15.61 -40.01 -13.26
C HIS A 97 15.75 -39.83 -11.75
N SER A 98 16.99 -39.66 -11.31
CA SER A 98 17.40 -39.75 -9.90
C SER A 98 17.42 -38.40 -9.17
N ARG A 99 17.64 -37.29 -9.88
CA ARG A 99 17.45 -35.92 -9.39
C ARG A 99 16.57 -35.18 -10.37
N ARG A 100 15.43 -34.67 -9.90
CA ARG A 100 14.30 -34.19 -10.73
C ARG A 100 13.98 -32.72 -10.48
N SER A 101 14.59 -31.85 -11.26
CA SER A 101 14.26 -30.43 -11.31
C SER A 101 13.34 -30.11 -12.49
N HIS A 102 13.39 -30.89 -13.57
CA HIS A 102 12.59 -30.69 -14.78
C HIS A 102 11.84 -31.95 -15.19
N ASN A 103 10.95 -31.81 -16.18
CA ASN A 103 10.38 -32.96 -16.87
C ASN A 103 11.37 -33.44 -17.94
N ILE A 104 11.74 -34.72 -17.88
CA ILE A 104 12.60 -35.34 -18.89
C ILE A 104 11.84 -36.45 -19.60
N TYR A 105 11.66 -36.28 -20.90
CA TYR A 105 11.06 -37.25 -21.79
C TYR A 105 12.11 -37.85 -22.71
N TYR A 106 11.90 -39.09 -23.13
CA TYR A 106 12.76 -39.75 -24.09
C TYR A 106 11.93 -40.42 -25.17
N GLN A 107 12.42 -40.37 -26.40
CA GLN A 107 11.78 -41.03 -27.52
C GLN A 107 12.82 -41.49 -28.55
N ARG A 108 12.44 -42.50 -29.32
CA ARG A 108 13.16 -42.88 -30.54
C ARG A 108 12.66 -42.02 -31.69
N SER A 109 13.58 -41.53 -32.52
CA SER A 109 13.26 -40.93 -33.82
C SER A 109 13.76 -41.81 -34.98
N GLY A 110 13.15 -41.68 -36.16
CA GLY A 110 13.23 -42.57 -37.33
C GLY A 110 14.58 -42.72 -38.04
N SER A 111 15.71 -42.54 -37.33
CA SER A 111 17.06 -42.69 -37.85
C SER A 111 18.03 -43.14 -36.76
N ASN A 112 17.63 -44.12 -35.94
CA ASN A 112 18.44 -44.63 -34.82
C ASN A 112 18.86 -43.56 -33.79
N VAL A 113 18.01 -42.54 -33.62
CA VAL A 113 18.27 -41.40 -32.73
C VAL A 113 17.53 -41.57 -31.42
N LEU A 114 18.26 -41.52 -30.31
CA LEU A 114 17.69 -41.29 -28.99
C LEU A 114 17.52 -39.79 -28.80
N VAL A 115 16.28 -39.33 -28.62
CA VAL A 115 15.98 -37.93 -28.32
C VAL A 115 15.60 -37.82 -26.86
N ILE A 116 16.32 -36.99 -26.11
CA ILE A 116 15.97 -36.56 -24.75
C ILE A 116 15.40 -35.15 -24.84
N ARG A 117 14.18 -34.94 -24.36
CA ARG A 117 13.53 -33.62 -24.28
C ARG A 117 13.42 -33.20 -22.84
N ILE A 118 13.81 -31.97 -22.55
CA ILE A 118 13.82 -31.41 -21.21
C ILE A 118 12.90 -30.21 -21.20
N GLU A 119 11.91 -30.21 -20.31
CA GLU A 119 10.84 -29.21 -20.25
C GLU A 119 10.65 -28.72 -18.82
N ASN A 120 10.25 -27.45 -18.69
CA ASN A 120 9.85 -26.90 -17.40
C ASN A 120 8.67 -27.67 -16.82
N THR A 121 8.64 -27.75 -15.50
CA THR A 121 7.46 -28.21 -14.75
C THR A 121 6.33 -27.17 -14.86
N PRO A 122 5.05 -27.57 -14.65
CA PRO A 122 3.96 -26.61 -14.58
C PRO A 122 4.21 -25.48 -13.57
N GLU A 123 4.76 -25.79 -12.39
CA GLU A 123 5.08 -24.81 -11.36
C GLU A 123 6.16 -23.80 -11.81
N GLN A 124 7.18 -24.25 -12.56
CA GLN A 124 8.18 -23.34 -13.14
C GLN A 124 7.54 -22.41 -14.17
N ILE A 125 6.65 -22.92 -15.03
CA ILE A 125 5.93 -22.11 -16.03
C ILE A 125 5.02 -21.09 -15.33
N GLU A 126 4.33 -21.48 -14.27
CA GLU A 126 3.48 -20.58 -13.49
C GLU A 126 4.29 -19.49 -12.78
N ASN A 127 5.46 -19.83 -12.20
CA ASN A 127 6.39 -18.85 -11.63
C ASN A 127 6.88 -17.83 -12.67
N GLU A 128 7.26 -18.28 -13.87
CA GLU A 128 7.67 -17.40 -14.96
C GLU A 128 6.56 -16.42 -15.35
N GLN A 129 5.33 -16.92 -15.44
CA GLN A 129 4.16 -16.10 -15.72
C GLN A 129 3.89 -15.10 -14.57
N ALA A 130 4.09 -15.50 -13.32
CA ALA A 130 3.98 -14.61 -12.16
C ALA A 130 5.02 -13.47 -12.21
N GLU A 131 6.27 -13.76 -12.57
CA GLU A 131 7.31 -12.73 -12.74
C GLU A 131 6.97 -11.76 -13.88
N LYS A 132 6.42 -12.26 -14.99
CA LYS A 132 5.98 -11.44 -16.11
C LYS A 132 4.85 -10.50 -15.68
N LEU A 133 3.82 -11.02 -15.01
CA LEU A 133 2.72 -10.21 -14.47
C LEU A 133 3.22 -9.15 -13.47
N ASN A 134 4.22 -9.49 -12.65
CA ASN A 134 4.84 -8.52 -11.75
C ASN A 134 5.54 -7.37 -12.51
N LYS A 135 6.26 -7.67 -13.61
CA LYS A 135 6.87 -6.65 -14.48
C LYS A 135 5.81 -5.76 -15.13
N GLU A 136 4.73 -6.36 -15.64
CA GLU A 136 3.60 -5.62 -16.22
C GLU A 136 2.87 -4.76 -15.19
N ALA A 137 2.74 -5.23 -13.95
CA ALA A 137 2.17 -4.45 -12.86
C ALA A 137 3.01 -3.19 -12.56
N LYS A 138 4.35 -3.32 -12.53
CA LYS A 138 5.26 -2.16 -12.39
C LYS A 138 5.08 -1.14 -13.51
N ALA A 139 4.91 -1.61 -14.75
CA ALA A 139 4.62 -0.72 -15.87
C ALA A 139 3.28 0.02 -15.71
N ALA A 140 2.23 -0.69 -15.24
CA ALA A 140 0.94 -0.07 -14.93
C ALA A 140 1.03 0.95 -13.78
N MET A 141 1.82 0.66 -12.73
CA MET A 141 2.10 1.59 -11.63
C MET A 141 2.74 2.90 -12.13
N ASN A 142 3.73 2.81 -13.02
CA ASN A 142 4.38 3.98 -13.62
C ASN A 142 3.40 4.87 -14.41
N ASN A 143 2.36 4.26 -14.99
CA ASN A 143 1.27 4.95 -15.67
C ASN A 143 0.12 5.38 -14.74
N LYS A 144 0.29 5.28 -13.41
CA LYS A 144 -0.72 5.56 -12.37
C LYS A 144 -1.99 4.71 -12.49
N GLN A 145 -1.91 3.55 -13.15
CA GLN A 145 -3.02 2.61 -13.32
C GLN A 145 -3.06 1.60 -12.14
N PHE A 146 -3.21 2.12 -10.91
CA PHE A 146 -3.03 1.34 -9.68
C PHE A 146 -3.95 0.13 -9.56
N GLU A 147 -5.23 0.26 -9.91
CA GLU A 147 -6.18 -0.87 -9.87
C GLU A 147 -5.85 -1.96 -10.89
N ALA A 148 -5.37 -1.57 -12.09
CA ALA A 148 -4.94 -2.52 -13.10
C ALA A 148 -3.65 -3.24 -12.68
N ALA A 149 -2.75 -2.55 -11.97
CA ALA A 149 -1.56 -3.15 -11.37
C ALA A 149 -1.94 -4.16 -10.27
N LEU A 150 -2.87 -3.82 -9.37
CA LEU A 150 -3.34 -4.73 -8.31
C LEU A 150 -3.89 -6.04 -8.86
N LYS A 151 -4.74 -5.98 -9.90
CA LYS A 151 -5.27 -7.18 -10.55
C LYS A 151 -4.17 -8.11 -11.05
N LYS A 152 -3.13 -7.56 -11.68
CA LYS A 152 -1.97 -8.34 -12.16
C LYS A 152 -1.17 -8.92 -11.00
N LEU A 153 -0.99 -8.17 -9.91
CA LEU A 153 -0.24 -8.65 -8.74
C LEU A 153 -1.00 -9.75 -7.98
N ASP A 154 -2.33 -9.68 -7.94
CA ASP A 154 -3.18 -10.73 -7.36
C ASP A 154 -3.10 -12.02 -8.18
N GLU A 155 -3.16 -11.90 -9.51
CA GLU A 155 -2.97 -13.05 -10.39
C GLU A 155 -1.54 -13.62 -10.29
N ALA A 156 -0.52 -12.76 -10.21
CA ALA A 156 0.86 -13.18 -10.01
C ALA A 156 1.05 -13.95 -8.70
N LEU A 157 0.45 -13.48 -7.59
CA LEU A 157 0.51 -14.19 -6.30
C LEU A 157 -0.18 -15.56 -6.34
N ARG A 158 -1.20 -15.74 -7.18
CA ARG A 158 -1.88 -17.02 -7.36
C ARG A 158 -1.01 -18.04 -8.11
N LEU A 159 -0.15 -17.56 -9.00
CA LEU A 159 0.72 -18.39 -9.86
C LEU A 159 2.11 -18.63 -9.25
N ALA A 160 2.55 -17.78 -8.32
CA ALA A 160 3.88 -17.89 -7.73
C ALA A 160 3.95 -19.01 -6.70
N HIS A 161 4.92 -19.92 -6.89
CA HIS A 161 5.27 -21.02 -6.00
C HIS A 161 6.58 -20.76 -5.25
N ASP A 162 7.53 -20.04 -5.86
CA ASP A 162 8.83 -19.82 -5.22
C ASP A 162 8.81 -18.63 -4.24
N THR A 163 9.45 -18.80 -3.08
CA THR A 163 9.41 -17.81 -1.99
C THR A 163 9.97 -16.45 -2.39
N LYS A 164 10.99 -16.42 -3.26
CA LYS A 164 11.65 -15.19 -3.68
C LYS A 164 10.71 -14.37 -4.58
N THR A 165 10.04 -15.01 -5.53
CA THR A 165 9.03 -14.40 -6.40
C THR A 165 7.83 -13.94 -5.59
N ILE A 166 7.30 -14.77 -4.68
CA ILE A 166 6.19 -14.38 -3.79
C ILE A 166 6.56 -13.11 -3.01
N GLN A 167 7.75 -13.06 -2.40
CA GLN A 167 8.18 -11.89 -1.64
C GLN A 167 8.40 -10.67 -2.54
N GLY A 168 8.96 -10.87 -3.74
CA GLY A 168 9.12 -9.83 -4.76
C GLY A 168 7.79 -9.21 -5.17
N ILE A 169 6.76 -10.03 -5.39
CA ILE A 169 5.41 -9.57 -5.74
C ILE A 169 4.76 -8.85 -4.56
N LYS A 170 4.87 -9.37 -3.32
CA LYS A 170 4.36 -8.69 -2.12
C LYS A 170 4.99 -7.31 -1.94
N ASN A 171 6.29 -7.18 -2.18
CA ASN A 171 6.99 -5.91 -2.10
C ASN A 171 6.45 -4.91 -3.15
N THR A 172 6.26 -5.34 -4.39
CA THR A 172 5.68 -4.50 -5.45
C THR A 172 4.22 -4.14 -5.17
N LYS A 173 3.43 -5.04 -4.58
CA LYS A 173 2.07 -4.76 -4.15
C LYS A 173 2.01 -3.75 -3.00
N ALA A 174 2.93 -3.83 -2.04
CA ALA A 174 3.06 -2.83 -0.99
C ALA A 174 3.41 -1.43 -1.57
N GLU A 175 4.31 -1.39 -2.55
CA GLU A 175 4.69 -0.16 -3.25
C GLU A 175 3.51 0.45 -4.02
N ASN A 176 2.71 -0.37 -4.71
CA ASN A 176 1.50 0.11 -5.39
C ASN A 176 0.52 0.77 -4.42
N TYR A 177 0.25 0.15 -3.27
CA TYR A 177 -0.60 0.76 -2.25
C TYR A 177 -0.01 2.05 -1.69
N ASN A 178 1.32 2.13 -1.51
CA ASN A 178 1.99 3.35 -1.06
C ASN A 178 1.79 4.50 -2.06
N LEU A 179 2.01 4.25 -3.35
CA LEU A 179 1.82 5.25 -4.41
C LEU A 179 0.36 5.69 -4.54
N GLN A 180 -0.60 4.76 -4.45
CA GLN A 180 -2.02 5.07 -4.46
C GLN A 180 -2.41 5.90 -3.24
N GLY A 181 -1.91 5.56 -2.05
CA GLY A 181 -2.12 6.33 -0.82
C GLY A 181 -1.57 7.75 -0.92
N GLN A 182 -0.40 7.93 -1.52
CA GLN A 182 0.20 9.26 -1.76
C GLN A 182 -0.63 10.09 -2.75
N ALA A 183 -1.11 9.49 -3.84
CA ALA A 183 -1.96 10.18 -4.80
C ALA A 183 -3.28 10.65 -4.15
N LEU A 184 -3.95 9.76 -3.40
CA LEU A 184 -5.17 10.09 -2.66
C LEU A 184 -4.94 11.19 -1.62
N LEU A 185 -3.80 11.15 -0.90
CA LEU A 185 -3.43 12.19 0.06
C LEU A 185 -3.29 13.55 -0.64
N GLN A 186 -2.60 13.60 -1.78
CA GLN A 186 -2.41 14.84 -2.51
C GLN A 186 -3.75 15.40 -3.04
N ASP A 187 -4.62 14.53 -3.55
CA ASP A 187 -5.94 14.93 -4.02
C ASP A 187 -6.83 15.42 -2.87
N ALA A 188 -6.79 14.74 -1.71
CA ALA A 188 -7.50 15.17 -0.51
C ALA A 188 -7.06 16.58 -0.07
N LEU A 189 -5.76 16.83 -0.03
CA LEU A 189 -5.19 18.13 0.30
C LEU A 189 -5.63 19.22 -0.69
N ASN A 190 -5.73 18.90 -1.99
CA ASN A 190 -6.18 19.83 -3.02
C ASN A 190 -7.68 20.15 -2.89
N LEU A 191 -8.51 19.16 -2.55
CA LEU A 191 -9.96 19.33 -2.36
C LEU A 191 -10.29 20.12 -1.10
N GLU A 192 -9.53 19.94 -0.03
CA GLU A 192 -9.76 20.61 1.25
C GLU A 192 -9.64 22.15 1.16
N ILE A 193 -8.94 22.64 0.14
CA ILE A 193 -8.83 24.07 -0.19
C ILE A 193 -10.17 24.64 -0.67
N LYS A 194 -11.05 23.79 -1.22
CA LYS A 194 -12.34 24.18 -1.79
C LYS A 194 -13.44 23.98 -0.76
N ILE A 195 -14.08 25.08 -0.35
CA ILE A 195 -15.07 25.14 0.73
C ILE A 195 -16.22 24.12 0.56
N ASN A 196 -16.59 23.78 -0.68
CA ASN A 196 -17.72 22.90 -0.97
C ASN A 196 -17.34 21.41 -1.16
N GLU A 197 -16.06 21.04 -1.04
CA GLU A 197 -15.59 19.66 -1.25
C GLU A 197 -15.01 19.01 0.02
N LEU A 198 -15.27 19.56 1.22
CA LEU A 198 -14.69 19.09 2.49
C LEU A 198 -15.00 17.61 2.80
N THR A 199 -16.26 17.18 2.66
CA THR A 199 -16.65 15.78 2.90
C THR A 199 -15.96 14.82 1.93
N LYS A 200 -15.71 15.26 0.69
CA LYS A 200 -14.97 14.48 -0.30
C LYS A 200 -13.49 14.37 0.08
N ALA A 201 -12.89 15.46 0.58
CA ALA A 201 -11.53 15.45 1.09
C ALA A 201 -11.37 14.50 2.28
N GLU A 202 -12.31 14.53 3.24
CA GLU A 202 -12.32 13.61 4.40
C GLU A 202 -12.31 12.14 3.96
N LYS A 203 -13.21 11.77 3.03
CA LYS A 203 -13.26 10.41 2.47
C LYS A 203 -11.92 10.02 1.82
N MET A 204 -11.29 10.92 1.08
CA MET A 204 -10.02 10.63 0.42
C MET A 204 -8.85 10.51 1.41
N PHE A 205 -8.87 11.22 2.55
CA PHE A 205 -7.89 10.97 3.62
C PHE A 205 -8.08 9.58 4.23
N GLU A 206 -9.31 9.13 4.46
CA GLU A 206 -9.60 7.79 4.98
C GLU A 206 -9.17 6.70 3.99
N GLU A 207 -9.46 6.87 2.71
CA GLU A 207 -9.03 5.97 1.65
C GLU A 207 -7.48 5.93 1.55
N SER A 208 -6.83 7.08 1.64
CA SER A 208 -5.36 7.19 1.67
C SER A 208 -4.76 6.42 2.86
N LEU A 209 -5.32 6.60 4.06
CA LEU A 209 -4.90 5.87 5.26
C LEU A 209 -5.04 4.35 5.07
N ALA A 210 -6.17 3.90 4.52
CA ALA A 210 -6.41 2.49 4.27
C ALA A 210 -5.37 1.89 3.30
N MET A 211 -4.95 2.65 2.28
CA MET A 211 -3.89 2.20 1.36
C MET A 211 -2.55 2.08 2.07
N PHE A 212 -2.14 3.06 2.89
CA PHE A 212 -0.89 2.95 3.64
C PHE A 212 -0.88 1.79 4.63
N GLN A 213 -2.01 1.50 5.28
CA GLN A 213 -2.16 0.33 6.16
C GLN A 213 -2.02 -0.99 5.40
N LYS A 214 -2.65 -1.11 4.22
CA LYS A 214 -2.46 -2.29 3.35
C LYS A 214 -1.01 -2.46 2.89
N ALA A 215 -0.32 -1.36 2.60
CA ALA A 215 1.10 -1.38 2.28
C ALA A 215 1.94 -1.93 3.45
N GLN A 216 1.67 -1.44 4.67
CA GLN A 216 2.37 -1.85 5.88
C GLN A 216 2.15 -3.32 6.24
N GLN A 217 0.94 -3.86 6.00
CA GLN A 217 0.63 -5.28 6.22
C GLN A 217 1.45 -6.21 5.32
N LEU A 218 1.83 -5.76 4.12
CA LEU A 218 2.62 -6.56 3.18
C LEU A 218 4.12 -6.44 3.41
N ARG A 219 4.58 -5.27 3.87
CA ARG A 219 5.99 -4.97 4.13
C ARG A 219 6.03 -3.78 5.08
N HIS A 220 6.57 -3.93 6.28
CA HIS A 220 6.71 -2.82 7.22
C HIS A 220 7.92 -1.94 6.87
N THR A 221 7.70 -0.64 6.67
CA THR A 221 8.77 0.35 6.54
C THR A 221 8.49 1.60 7.37
N ASP A 222 9.55 2.28 7.82
CA ASP A 222 9.45 3.55 8.55
C ASP A 222 8.72 4.62 7.71
N GLU A 223 8.88 4.61 6.39
CA GLU A 223 8.22 5.54 5.48
C GLU A 223 6.70 5.37 5.48
N GLN A 224 6.20 4.14 5.46
CA GLN A 224 4.77 3.86 5.54
C GLN A 224 4.23 4.21 6.92
N GLN A 225 4.95 3.88 7.99
CA GLN A 225 4.55 4.24 9.35
C GLN A 225 4.42 5.77 9.48
N ARG A 226 5.41 6.53 8.97
CA ARG A 226 5.35 8.00 8.92
C ARG A 226 4.15 8.48 8.12
N SER A 227 3.85 7.86 6.98
CA SER A 227 2.70 8.22 6.14
C SER A 227 1.36 7.96 6.84
N ILE A 228 1.21 6.81 7.50
CA ILE A 228 0.04 6.46 8.32
C ILE A 228 -0.18 7.52 9.40
N GLU A 229 0.86 7.79 10.18
CA GLU A 229 0.77 8.75 11.27
C GLU A 229 0.46 10.16 10.79
N LEU A 230 1.01 10.56 9.64
CA LEU A 230 0.76 11.86 9.03
C LEU A 230 -0.72 12.02 8.67
N VAL A 231 -1.30 11.03 7.98
CA VAL A 231 -2.71 11.04 7.58
C VAL A 231 -3.63 10.95 8.82
N GLN A 232 -3.29 10.14 9.82
CA GLN A 232 -4.04 10.08 11.08
C GLN A 232 -4.05 11.42 11.82
N SER A 233 -2.90 12.09 11.92
CA SER A 233 -2.81 13.44 12.50
C SER A 233 -3.70 14.42 11.73
N LYS A 234 -3.75 14.31 10.40
CA LYS A 234 -4.59 15.17 9.55
C LYS A 234 -6.08 14.93 9.77
N ILE A 235 -6.53 13.68 9.73
CA ILE A 235 -7.92 13.28 9.97
C ILE A 235 -8.37 13.75 11.36
N SER A 236 -7.56 13.49 12.39
CA SER A 236 -7.88 13.88 13.77
C SER A 236 -8.00 15.40 13.91
N ALA A 237 -7.05 16.16 13.37
CA ALA A 237 -7.08 17.62 13.43
C ALA A 237 -8.31 18.20 12.72
N ASN A 238 -8.64 17.69 11.52
CA ASN A 238 -9.79 18.10 10.74
C ASN A 238 -11.11 17.82 11.47
N LYS A 239 -11.26 16.65 12.10
CA LYS A 239 -12.45 16.30 12.88
C LYS A 239 -12.69 17.29 14.03
N ILE A 240 -11.63 17.66 14.76
CA ILE A 240 -11.72 18.62 15.86
C ILE A 240 -12.06 20.01 15.32
N PHE A 241 -11.43 20.43 14.23
CA PHE A 241 -11.71 21.72 13.57
C PHE A 241 -13.17 21.82 13.09
N ASN A 242 -13.69 20.78 12.44
CA ASN A 242 -15.08 20.76 11.96
C ASN A 242 -16.08 20.76 13.14
N THR A 243 -15.77 20.04 14.22
CA THR A 243 -16.55 20.12 15.46
C THR A 243 -16.54 21.53 16.05
N ALA A 244 -15.40 22.23 16.02
CA ALA A 244 -15.30 23.61 16.48
C ALA A 244 -16.18 24.55 15.64
N LYS A 245 -16.19 24.38 14.32
CA LYS A 245 -17.04 25.12 13.38
C LYS A 245 -18.54 24.91 13.63
N ASP A 246 -18.96 23.68 13.91
CA ASP A 246 -20.36 23.40 14.24
C ASP A 246 -20.78 24.03 15.57
N VAL A 247 -19.88 24.05 16.56
CA VAL A 247 -20.11 24.71 17.85
C VAL A 247 -20.16 26.24 17.67
N GLU A 248 -19.26 26.82 16.88
CA GLU A 248 -19.25 28.25 16.51
C GLU A 248 -20.56 28.65 15.82
N LYS A 249 -21.06 27.84 14.88
CA LYS A 249 -22.34 28.10 14.21
C LYS A 249 -23.51 28.17 15.22
N LYS A 250 -23.57 27.21 16.16
CA LYS A 250 -24.59 27.21 17.22
C LYS A 250 -24.45 28.43 18.13
N ALA A 251 -23.23 28.80 18.48
CA ALA A 251 -22.94 30.00 19.28
C ALA A 251 -23.43 31.28 18.58
N PHE A 252 -23.20 31.38 17.27
CA PHE A 252 -23.68 32.50 16.45
C PHE A 252 -25.22 32.57 16.37
N GLU A 253 -25.89 31.43 16.20
CA GLU A 253 -27.35 31.35 16.23
C GLU A 253 -27.92 31.78 17.60
N MET A 254 -27.27 31.39 18.70
CA MET A 254 -27.64 31.82 20.05
C MET A 254 -27.44 33.33 20.25
N LEU A 255 -26.28 33.87 19.85
CA LEU A 255 -26.00 35.31 19.93
C LEU A 255 -27.02 36.13 19.13
N THR A 256 -27.38 35.66 17.94
CA THR A 256 -28.38 36.32 17.09
C THR A 256 -29.76 36.33 17.74
N LYS A 257 -30.11 35.30 18.53
CA LYS A 257 -31.36 35.27 19.31
C LYS A 257 -31.28 36.20 20.52
N ALA A 258 -30.17 36.18 21.26
CA ALA A 258 -29.94 37.04 22.42
C ALA A 258 -30.16 38.51 22.06
N ARG A 259 -29.53 38.97 20.97
CA ARG A 259 -29.67 40.33 20.41
C ARG A 259 -31.09 40.73 20.00
N LYS A 260 -32.00 39.78 19.79
CA LYS A 260 -33.41 40.06 19.48
C LYS A 260 -34.31 40.06 20.71
N SER A 261 -33.89 39.37 21.77
CA SER A 261 -34.69 39.15 22.97
C SER A 261 -34.38 40.14 24.10
N ASP A 262 -33.21 40.77 24.07
CA ASP A 262 -32.63 41.57 25.17
C ASP A 262 -32.56 40.83 26.52
N VAL A 263 -32.64 39.48 26.51
CA VAL A 263 -32.50 38.66 27.70
C VAL A 263 -31.01 38.43 27.98
N GLN A 264 -30.50 39.02 29.05
CA GLN A 264 -29.09 38.93 29.47
C GLN A 264 -28.57 37.47 29.57
N ASN A 265 -29.40 36.54 30.06
CA ASN A 265 -29.03 35.13 30.17
C ASN A 265 -28.71 34.49 28.81
N ASP A 266 -29.30 34.98 27.72
CA ASP A 266 -29.06 34.44 26.37
C ASP A 266 -27.68 34.85 25.85
N PHE A 267 -27.16 36.02 26.25
CA PHE A 267 -25.79 36.45 25.93
C PHE A 267 -24.76 35.58 26.65
N VAL A 268 -24.97 35.27 27.93
CA VAL A 268 -24.10 34.36 28.70
C VAL A 268 -24.05 32.98 28.05
N ALA A 269 -25.21 32.42 27.68
CA ALA A 269 -25.28 31.12 27.01
C ALA A 269 -24.54 31.11 25.65
N ALA A 270 -24.69 32.17 24.86
CA ALA A 270 -23.96 32.32 23.60
C ALA A 270 -22.45 32.43 23.82
N GLN A 271 -22.02 33.20 24.83
CA GLN A 271 -20.62 33.38 25.19
C GLN A 271 -19.97 32.05 25.60
N ASP A 272 -20.62 31.28 26.46
CA ASP A 272 -20.11 29.97 26.90
C ASP A 272 -19.98 29.01 25.71
N LYS A 273 -20.88 29.11 24.72
CA LYS A 273 -20.77 28.35 23.48
C LYS A 273 -19.61 28.80 22.59
N TYR A 274 -19.29 30.11 22.56
CA TYR A 274 -18.07 30.58 21.91
C TYR A 274 -16.80 30.14 22.65
N LYS A 275 -16.79 30.10 23.99
CA LYS A 275 -15.68 29.52 24.77
C LYS A 275 -15.49 28.02 24.46
N ASP A 276 -16.58 27.26 24.31
CA ASP A 276 -16.55 25.87 23.86
C ASP A 276 -15.90 25.73 22.47
N ALA A 277 -16.27 26.59 21.51
CA ALA A 277 -15.68 26.60 20.16
C ALA A 277 -14.20 26.95 20.22
N LEU A 278 -13.83 27.98 20.99
CA LEU A 278 -12.46 28.44 21.17
C LEU A 278 -11.55 27.33 21.69
N ASN A 279 -11.99 26.57 22.69
CA ASN A 279 -11.24 25.46 23.25
C ASN A 279 -10.99 24.36 22.21
N LYS A 280 -12.00 24.04 21.38
CA LYS A 280 -11.84 23.07 20.28
C LYS A 280 -10.91 23.57 19.18
N TYR A 281 -10.98 24.85 18.81
CA TYR A 281 -10.04 25.42 17.85
C TYR A 281 -8.59 25.40 18.38
N LYS A 282 -8.36 25.66 19.67
CA LYS A 282 -7.03 25.52 20.30
C LYS A 282 -6.53 24.07 20.24
N GLU A 283 -7.40 23.09 20.49
CA GLU A 283 -7.06 21.67 20.38
C GLU A 283 -6.73 21.27 18.94
N ALA A 284 -7.55 21.70 17.96
CA ALA A 284 -7.28 21.49 16.54
C ALA A 284 -5.93 22.12 16.13
N LYS A 285 -5.64 23.34 16.61
CA LYS A 285 -4.37 24.01 16.33
C LYS A 285 -3.19 23.20 16.87
N LYS A 286 -3.27 22.70 18.11
CA LYS A 286 -2.24 21.85 18.70
C LYS A 286 -1.97 20.62 17.82
N LYS A 287 -3.03 19.99 17.30
CA LYS A 287 -2.90 18.84 16.39
C LYS A 287 -2.29 19.21 15.04
N PHE A 288 -2.65 20.36 14.47
CA PHE A 288 -1.99 20.84 13.25
C PHE A 288 -0.52 21.18 13.49
N ASP A 289 -0.17 21.76 14.64
CA ASP A 289 1.22 22.05 15.02
C ASP A 289 2.04 20.78 15.25
N GLU A 290 1.45 19.74 15.86
CA GLU A 290 2.05 18.40 15.95
C GLU A 290 2.32 17.81 14.55
N GLY A 291 1.36 17.96 13.62
CA GLY A 291 1.53 17.56 12.22
C GLY A 291 2.61 18.35 11.46
N MET A 292 2.76 19.65 11.73
CA MET A 292 3.83 20.47 11.13
C MET A 292 5.23 19.97 11.47
N LYS A 293 5.42 19.36 12.65
CA LYS A 293 6.70 18.73 13.01
C LYS A 293 7.05 17.54 12.13
N LYS A 294 6.05 16.91 11.49
CA LYS A 294 6.21 15.77 10.58
C LYS A 294 6.31 16.20 9.13
N ASP A 295 5.44 17.11 8.70
CA ASP A 295 5.44 17.68 7.35
C ASP A 295 4.90 19.10 7.39
N ARG A 296 5.80 20.09 7.38
CA ARG A 296 5.44 21.49 7.47
C ARG A 296 4.53 21.91 6.31
N GLY A 297 4.84 21.50 5.08
CA GLY A 297 4.15 21.95 3.88
C GLY A 297 2.67 21.57 3.87
N LYS A 298 2.33 20.39 4.38
CA LYS A 298 0.94 19.90 4.41
C LYS A 298 0.09 20.47 5.55
N PHE A 299 0.71 21.04 6.59
CA PHE A 299 0.02 21.46 7.82
C PHE A 299 0.05 22.97 8.07
N GLU A 300 1.02 23.70 7.51
CA GLU A 300 1.23 25.13 7.81
C GLU A 300 0.00 26.00 7.55
N ARG A 301 -0.66 25.80 6.41
CA ARG A 301 -1.89 26.54 6.08
C ARG A 301 -2.97 26.33 7.14
N TYR A 302 -3.20 25.09 7.56
CA TYR A 302 -4.26 24.75 8.52
C TYR A 302 -3.97 25.30 9.90
N SER A 303 -2.71 25.24 10.35
CA SER A 303 -2.29 25.89 11.60
C SER A 303 -2.55 27.41 11.55
N LYS A 304 -2.18 28.07 10.44
CA LYS A 304 -2.41 29.53 10.25
C LYS A 304 -3.91 29.88 10.24
N THR A 305 -4.72 29.18 9.46
CA THR A 305 -6.18 29.41 9.41
C THR A 305 -6.83 29.17 10.77
N THR A 306 -6.41 28.12 11.48
CA THR A 306 -6.94 27.85 12.84
C THR A 306 -6.54 28.94 13.83
N ALA A 307 -5.32 29.48 13.73
CA ALA A 307 -4.88 30.61 14.55
C ALA A 307 -5.70 31.89 14.29
N GLN A 308 -6.04 32.16 13.03
CA GLN A 308 -6.92 33.29 12.67
C GLN A 308 -8.31 33.11 13.30
N LYS A 309 -8.91 31.91 13.19
CA LYS A 309 -10.20 31.59 13.80
C LYS A 309 -10.20 31.74 15.32
N ILE A 310 -9.12 31.34 16.00
CA ILE A 310 -8.94 31.55 17.44
C ILE A 310 -9.01 33.04 17.78
N ASN A 311 -8.36 33.90 16.99
CA ASN A 311 -8.37 35.35 17.23
C ASN A 311 -9.73 35.98 16.93
N GLU A 312 -10.42 35.55 15.87
CA GLU A 312 -11.77 36.00 15.56
C GLU A 312 -12.75 35.69 16.70
N ILE A 313 -12.74 34.47 17.23
CA ILE A 313 -13.64 34.07 18.32
C ILE A 313 -13.33 34.81 19.62
N LYS A 314 -12.06 35.08 19.93
CA LYS A 314 -11.70 35.90 21.08
C LYS A 314 -12.34 37.29 21.02
N LYS A 315 -12.29 37.94 19.85
CA LYS A 315 -12.94 39.24 19.65
C LYS A 315 -14.45 39.17 19.86
N VAL A 316 -15.10 38.13 19.33
CA VAL A 316 -16.55 37.95 19.55
C VAL A 316 -16.89 37.75 21.03
N ILE A 317 -16.05 37.02 21.79
CA ILE A 317 -16.25 36.87 23.23
C ILE A 317 -16.10 38.22 23.96
N GLU A 318 -15.08 39.00 23.61
CA GLU A 318 -14.84 40.36 24.14
C GLU A 318 -16.02 41.31 23.81
N ASP A 319 -16.55 41.24 22.60
CA ASP A 319 -17.73 42.02 22.19
C ASP A 319 -18.98 41.64 23.00
N ILE A 320 -19.17 40.34 23.29
CA ILE A 320 -20.28 39.88 24.14
C ILE A 320 -20.09 40.37 25.59
N ASP A 321 -18.86 40.37 26.12
CA ASP A 321 -18.58 40.92 27.47
C ASP A 321 -18.98 42.39 27.55
N ILE A 322 -18.69 43.19 26.52
CA ILE A 322 -19.08 44.60 26.43
C ILE A 322 -20.62 44.74 26.37
N GLU A 323 -21.30 43.91 25.57
CA GLU A 323 -22.77 43.93 25.49
C GLU A 323 -23.43 43.57 26.84
N ILE A 324 -22.89 42.57 27.56
CA ILE A 324 -23.36 42.19 28.90
C ILE A 324 -23.18 43.36 29.88
N LEU A 325 -21.99 43.97 29.94
CA LEU A 325 -21.69 45.10 30.82
C LEU A 325 -22.62 46.31 30.55
N ASN A 326 -22.86 46.65 29.29
CA ASN A 326 -23.76 47.75 28.93
C ASN A 326 -25.21 47.48 29.36
N SER A 327 -25.66 46.21 29.28
CA SER A 327 -26.98 45.82 29.76
C SER A 327 -27.12 45.96 31.28
N GLU A 328 -26.06 45.68 32.04
CA GLU A 328 -26.02 45.83 33.50
C GLU A 328 -26.02 47.31 33.91
N ILE A 329 -25.20 48.14 33.25
CA ILE A 329 -25.18 49.59 33.49
C ILE A 329 -26.57 50.18 33.26
N THR A 330 -27.22 49.85 32.13
CA THR A 330 -28.55 50.39 31.78
C THR A 330 -29.61 50.00 32.82
N LYS A 331 -29.60 48.76 33.33
CA LYS A 331 -30.51 48.34 34.41
C LYS A 331 -30.28 49.15 35.69
N THR A 332 -29.03 49.42 36.02
CA THR A 332 -28.68 50.14 37.26
C THR A 332 -29.12 51.61 37.18
N THR A 333 -28.95 52.27 36.02
CA THR A 333 -29.37 53.67 35.82
C THR A 333 -30.89 53.88 35.78
N VAL A 334 -31.68 52.87 35.41
CA VAL A 334 -33.15 52.94 35.44
C VAL A 334 -33.67 52.86 36.87
N VAL A 335 -33.04 52.06 37.73
CA VAL A 335 -33.46 51.90 39.14
C VAL A 335 -33.20 53.17 39.96
N ASP A 336 -32.16 53.95 39.64
CA ASP A 336 -31.85 55.22 40.34
C ASP A 336 -32.78 56.39 39.95
N ASN A 337 -33.47 56.32 38.81
CA ASN A 337 -34.39 57.38 38.36
C ASN A 337 -35.84 57.19 38.83
N ASP A 338 -36.18 56.05 39.44
CA ASP A 338 -37.51 55.76 40.00
C ASP A 338 -37.62 56.11 41.50
N VAL A 339 -36.64 56.84 42.08
CA VAL A 339 -36.83 57.49 43.38
C VAL A 339 -37.60 58.79 43.17
N GLU A 340 -38.91 58.65 43.08
CA GLU A 340 -39.90 59.72 43.14
C GLU A 340 -39.69 60.49 44.46
N TYR A 341 -39.15 61.70 44.38
CA TYR A 341 -39.16 62.66 45.49
C TYR A 341 -40.62 62.98 45.79
N GLY A 342 -41.17 62.33 46.83
CA GLY A 342 -42.49 62.62 47.34
C GLY A 342 -42.62 64.08 47.76
N ASP A 343 -43.64 64.73 47.19
CA ASP A 343 -44.10 66.08 47.51
C ASP A 343 -44.14 66.35 49.03
N VAL A 344 -43.39 67.36 49.45
CA VAL A 344 -43.60 68.02 50.75
C VAL A 344 -44.71 69.04 50.57
N ASN A 345 -45.92 68.71 51.01
CA ASN A 345 -46.94 69.72 51.26
C ASN A 345 -47.88 69.32 52.40
N THR A 346 -48.54 70.34 52.97
CA THR A 346 -49.52 70.38 54.07
C THR A 346 -48.90 70.58 55.47
N ASP A 347 -49.40 71.44 56.36
CA ASP A 347 -50.44 72.46 56.26
C ASP A 347 -50.34 73.40 57.47
N LYS A 348 -50.88 74.61 57.30
CA LYS A 348 -51.17 75.55 58.39
C LYS A 348 -52.10 74.92 59.43
N LYS A 349 -51.80 75.10 60.72
CA LYS A 349 -52.84 75.25 61.76
C LYS A 349 -52.45 76.33 62.76
N ASP A 350 -53.29 77.36 62.78
CA ASP A 350 -53.50 78.23 63.93
C ASP A 350 -53.80 77.40 65.18
N ASN A 351 -53.20 77.78 66.31
CA ASN A 351 -53.91 77.76 67.58
C ASN A 351 -53.32 78.77 68.57
N THR A 352 -54.22 79.56 69.12
CA THR A 352 -54.04 80.67 70.03
C THR A 352 -53.96 80.21 71.50
N ILE A 353 -53.33 81.05 72.33
CA ILE A 353 -53.48 81.23 73.80
C ILE A 353 -52.72 80.25 74.71
N SER A 354 -51.74 80.78 75.46
CA SER A 354 -51.88 81.01 76.92
C SER A 354 -50.69 81.77 77.49
N VAL A 355 -51.03 82.78 78.28
CA VAL A 355 -50.19 83.62 79.13
C VAL A 355 -49.63 82.80 80.32
N ILE A 356 -48.54 83.31 80.90
CA ILE A 356 -48.19 83.44 82.33
C ILE A 356 -46.78 82.88 82.64
N GLY A 357 -45.92 83.75 83.16
CA GLY A 357 -44.69 83.41 83.89
C GLY A 357 -43.52 84.31 83.56
#